data_AF-A0A8J2LM50-F1
#
_entry.id   AF-A0A8J2LM50-F1
#
_cell.length_a   1.000
_cell.length_b   1.000
_cell.length_c   1.000
_cell.angle_alpha   90.00
_cell.angle_beta   90.00
_cell.angle_gamma   90.00
#
_symmetry.space_group_name_H-M   'P 1'
#
loop_
_entity.id
_entity.type
_entity.pdbx_description
1 polymer ?
#
loop_
_entity_poly.entity_id
_entity_poly.type
_entity_poly.pdbx_seq_one_letter_code
_entity_poly.pdbx_strand_id
1 'polypeptide(L)'
;MKFQIYQSLIACLAMASTVTGFFDGVNREVLCKGQVMKHTNVFNQNVMSCVEEFKAAKDSTKPEERKRGKTCIALCALTKDGLFDDKGAYQIAKMSSNIEMSLPGDLAAALKSEMETCVEKTQIATVVNDPADTLCAAYKPFFRCTALGWMKTCIEGFDPEIWSDQ
;
A
#
# COMPACT_ATOMS: atom_id res chain seq x y z
N MET A 1 21.65 -6.41 -16.33
CA MET A 1 21.32 -6.00 -14.94
C MET A 1 20.10 -5.06 -14.92
N LYS A 2 18.87 -5.53 -15.16
CA LYS A 2 17.68 -4.64 -15.27
C LYS A 2 16.47 -5.00 -14.38
N PHE A 3 16.59 -5.96 -13.47
CA PHE A 3 15.42 -6.51 -12.75
C PHE A 3 15.42 -6.38 -11.21
N GLN A 4 16.41 -5.75 -10.58
CA GLN A 4 16.55 -5.78 -9.10
C GLN A 4 15.97 -4.59 -8.32
N ILE A 5 15.35 -3.61 -8.99
CA ILE A 5 14.97 -2.31 -8.39
C ILE A 5 13.45 -2.16 -8.14
N TYR A 6 12.61 -3.00 -8.76
CA TYR A 6 11.14 -2.86 -8.69
C TYR A 6 10.48 -3.49 -7.45
N GLN A 7 11.27 -4.06 -6.56
CA GLN A 7 10.78 -5.06 -5.62
C GLN A 7 10.19 -4.51 -4.31
N SER A 8 10.44 -3.26 -3.92
CA SER A 8 10.07 -2.78 -2.58
C SER A 8 8.62 -2.26 -2.47
N LEU A 9 8.09 -1.64 -3.53
CA LEU A 9 6.72 -1.09 -3.53
C LEU A 9 5.71 -2.10 -4.12
N ILE A 10 6.17 -2.87 -5.11
CA ILE A 10 5.52 -4.13 -5.50
C ILE A 10 5.58 -5.13 -4.35
N ALA A 11 6.56 -5.14 -3.44
CA ALA A 11 6.46 -5.99 -2.24
C ALA A 11 5.26 -5.61 -1.36
N CYS A 12 4.95 -4.33 -1.14
CA CYS A 12 3.74 -4.01 -0.35
C CYS A 12 2.42 -4.43 -0.99
N LEU A 13 2.35 -4.52 -2.33
CA LEU A 13 1.14 -4.90 -3.07
C LEU A 13 1.15 -6.35 -3.60
N ALA A 14 2.32 -6.98 -3.70
CA ALA A 14 2.60 -8.32 -4.21
C ALA A 14 3.45 -9.17 -3.23
N MET A 15 3.39 -8.89 -1.93
CA MET A 15 3.84 -9.80 -0.84
C MET A 15 2.91 -11.02 -0.74
N ALA A 16 2.63 -11.64 -1.88
CA ALA A 16 1.62 -12.64 -2.02
C ALA A 16 2.10 -14.09 -2.04
N SER A 17 3.38 -14.38 -2.33
CA SER A 17 3.72 -15.77 -2.70
C SER A 17 5.03 -16.36 -2.17
N THR A 18 5.90 -15.67 -1.42
CA THR A 18 7.13 -16.31 -0.90
C THR A 18 7.57 -15.76 0.46
N VAL A 19 7.16 -16.46 1.52
CA VAL A 19 7.75 -16.32 2.86
C VAL A 19 8.97 -17.23 2.90
N THR A 20 10.18 -16.69 2.74
CA THR A 20 11.44 -17.18 3.38
C THR A 20 12.73 -16.50 2.90
N GLY A 21 12.73 -15.64 1.86
CA GLY A 21 14.00 -15.09 1.31
C GLY A 21 14.17 -13.58 1.23
N PHE A 22 13.25 -12.77 1.78
CA PHE A 22 13.14 -11.34 1.41
C PHE A 22 13.51 -10.33 2.52
N PHE A 23 13.89 -10.80 3.71
CA PHE A 23 14.08 -9.95 4.89
C PHE A 23 15.51 -9.38 5.04
N ASP A 24 16.46 -9.73 4.17
CA ASP A 24 17.87 -9.30 4.26
C ASP A 24 18.16 -7.88 3.70
N GLY A 25 17.17 -6.98 3.61
CA GLY A 25 17.43 -5.65 3.04
C GLY A 25 16.35 -4.61 3.27
N VAL A 26 16.15 -4.20 4.52
CA VAL A 26 15.17 -3.18 4.95
C VAL A 26 15.49 -1.74 4.42
N ASN A 27 16.60 -1.55 3.69
CA ASN A 27 17.03 -0.24 3.15
C ASN A 27 17.05 -0.19 1.61
N ARG A 28 16.10 -0.83 0.91
CA ARG A 28 15.97 -0.61 -0.55
C ARG A 28 15.13 0.64 -0.81
N GLU A 29 15.83 1.71 -1.17
CA GLU A 29 15.24 2.93 -1.69
C GLU A 29 14.22 2.61 -2.79
N VAL A 30 13.00 3.14 -2.64
CA VAL A 30 12.01 3.07 -3.72
C VAL A 30 12.32 4.19 -4.69
N LEU A 31 12.41 3.84 -5.98
CA LEU A 31 12.58 4.81 -7.05
C LEU A 31 11.25 5.10 -7.77
N CYS A 32 10.96 6.37 -8.03
CA CYS A 32 9.92 6.84 -8.93
C CYS A 32 10.57 7.59 -10.10
N LYS A 33 10.47 7.06 -11.33
CA LYS A 33 11.24 7.55 -12.49
C LYS A 33 12.72 7.80 -12.17
N GLY A 34 13.33 6.84 -11.47
CA GLY A 34 14.74 6.90 -11.07
C GLY A 34 15.06 7.79 -9.86
N GLN A 35 14.06 8.43 -9.24
CA GLN A 35 14.26 9.31 -8.07
C GLN A 35 13.88 8.62 -6.76
N VAL A 36 14.75 8.74 -5.75
CA VAL A 36 14.55 8.15 -4.42
C VAL A 36 13.39 8.81 -3.68
N MET A 37 12.46 8.00 -3.19
CA MET A 37 11.38 8.45 -2.32
C MET A 37 11.82 8.54 -0.86
N LYS A 38 11.54 9.67 -0.22
CA LYS A 38 12.06 10.00 1.13
C LYS A 38 11.42 9.26 2.31
N HIS A 39 10.24 8.65 2.16
CA HIS A 39 9.41 8.17 3.28
C HIS A 39 9.29 6.64 3.45
N THR A 40 10.13 5.86 2.78
CA THR A 40 9.97 4.39 2.73
C THR A 40 10.20 3.67 4.06
N ASN A 41 11.03 4.20 4.96
CA ASN A 41 11.46 3.46 6.15
C ASN A 41 10.39 3.36 7.25
N VAL A 42 9.65 4.44 7.51
CA VAL A 42 8.58 4.45 8.52
C VAL A 42 7.42 3.55 8.09
N PHE A 43 7.03 3.63 6.82
CA PHE A 43 6.00 2.77 6.27
C PHE A 43 6.36 1.28 6.38
N ASN A 44 7.61 0.92 6.04
CA ASN A 44 8.09 -0.46 6.20
C ASN A 44 8.02 -0.96 7.65
N GLN A 45 8.36 -0.11 8.63
CA GLN A 45 8.23 -0.44 10.05
C GLN A 45 6.76 -0.68 10.44
N ASN A 46 5.84 0.16 9.98
CA ASN A 46 4.41 0.00 10.23
C ASN A 46 3.87 -1.31 9.64
N VAL A 47 4.28 -1.66 8.42
CA VAL A 47 3.93 -2.93 7.77
C VAL A 47 4.43 -4.11 8.59
N MET A 48 5.70 -4.10 9.00
CA MET A 48 6.27 -5.19 9.82
C MET A 48 5.52 -5.36 11.14
N SER A 49 5.23 -4.25 11.82
CA SER A 49 4.46 -4.28 13.07
C SER A 49 3.06 -4.88 12.86
N CYS A 50 2.36 -4.52 11.78
CA CYS A 50 1.05 -5.09 11.47
C CYS A 50 1.11 -6.59 11.08
N VAL A 51 2.18 -7.01 10.40
CA VAL A 51 2.42 -8.44 10.11
C VAL A 51 2.61 -9.22 11.40
N GLU A 52 3.38 -8.69 12.35
CA GLU A 52 3.62 -9.31 13.66
C GLU A 52 2.34 -9.41 14.49
N GLU A 53 1.54 -8.34 14.57
CA GLU A 53 0.25 -8.33 15.25
C GLU A 53 -0.68 -9.42 14.70
N PHE A 54 -0.74 -9.59 13.37
CA PHE A 54 -1.64 -10.57 12.77
C PHE A 54 -1.09 -12.00 12.82
N LYS A 55 0.23 -12.17 12.88
CA LYS A 55 0.84 -13.47 13.18
C LYS A 55 0.47 -13.92 14.59
N ALA A 56 0.59 -13.03 15.58
CA ALA A 56 0.18 -13.33 16.96
C ALA A 56 -1.33 -13.64 17.05
N ALA A 57 -2.16 -12.92 16.29
CA ALA A 57 -3.61 -13.17 16.22
C ALA A 57 -3.99 -14.52 15.57
N LYS A 58 -3.14 -15.08 14.70
CA LYS A 58 -3.34 -16.40 14.10
C LYS A 58 -3.33 -17.54 15.14
N ASP A 59 -2.61 -17.34 16.24
CA ASP A 59 -2.53 -18.26 17.37
C ASP A 59 -3.64 -18.02 18.42
N SER A 60 -4.53 -17.04 18.18
CA SER A 60 -5.65 -16.72 19.07
C SER A 60 -6.72 -17.82 19.11
N THR A 61 -7.40 -17.95 20.24
CA THR A 61 -8.55 -18.84 20.40
C THR A 61 -9.84 -18.32 19.73
N LYS A 62 -9.85 -17.06 19.27
CA LYS A 62 -11.01 -16.37 18.70
C LYS A 62 -11.04 -16.42 17.16
N PRO A 63 -12.05 -17.05 16.52
CA PRO A 63 -12.14 -17.20 15.06
C PRO A 63 -12.00 -15.91 14.25
N GLU A 64 -12.54 -14.80 14.75
CA GLU A 64 -12.51 -13.45 14.16
C GLU A 64 -11.09 -12.85 14.11
N GLU A 65 -10.17 -13.34 14.95
CA GLU A 65 -8.77 -12.88 15.01
C GLU A 65 -7.84 -13.74 14.13
N ARG A 66 -8.27 -14.95 13.71
CA ARG A 66 -7.39 -15.99 13.15
C ARG A 66 -6.93 -15.78 11.70
N LYS A 67 -7.57 -14.92 10.92
CA LYS A 67 -7.27 -14.77 9.48
C LYS A 67 -7.49 -13.36 8.96
N ARG A 68 -6.56 -12.45 9.26
CA ARG A 68 -6.53 -11.14 8.60
C ARG A 68 -5.81 -11.21 7.27
N GLY A 69 -6.51 -10.86 6.19
CA GLY A 69 -5.97 -10.88 4.83
C GLY A 69 -4.88 -9.84 4.60
N LYS A 70 -4.13 -9.95 3.49
CA LYS A 70 -3.07 -8.99 3.10
C LYS A 70 -3.58 -7.54 3.02
N THR A 71 -4.81 -7.37 2.56
CA THR A 71 -5.51 -6.08 2.52
C THR A 71 -5.67 -5.47 3.91
N CYS A 72 -5.92 -6.28 4.94
CA CYS A 72 -5.98 -5.80 6.32
C CYS A 72 -4.61 -5.37 6.85
N ILE A 73 -3.52 -6.02 6.42
CA ILE A 73 -2.16 -5.63 6.82
C ILE A 73 -1.85 -4.25 6.23
N ALA A 74 -2.18 -4.04 4.96
CA ALA A 74 -2.04 -2.75 4.30
C ALA A 74 -2.88 -1.67 4.99
N LEU A 75 -4.16 -1.96 5.28
CA LEU A 75 -5.03 -1.04 6.01
C LEU A 75 -4.45 -0.68 7.39
N CYS A 76 -3.98 -1.67 8.15
CA CYS A 76 -3.32 -1.46 9.45
C CYS A 76 -2.11 -0.52 9.32
N ALA A 77 -1.21 -0.79 8.36
CA ALA A 77 -0.01 0.01 8.19
C ALA A 77 -0.33 1.46 7.78
N LEU A 78 -1.30 1.65 6.90
CA LEU A 78 -1.74 2.96 6.43
C LEU A 78 -2.53 3.72 7.52
N THR A 79 -3.24 3.01 8.41
CA THR A 79 -3.86 3.61 9.59
C THR A 79 -2.79 4.13 10.56
N LYS A 80 -1.74 3.34 10.81
CA LYS A 80 -0.59 3.77 11.64
C LYS A 80 0.19 4.95 11.03
N ASP A 81 0.17 5.08 9.72
CA ASP A 81 0.75 6.23 8.99
C ASP A 81 -0.18 7.46 8.96
N GLY A 82 -1.41 7.32 9.48
CA GLY A 82 -2.43 8.37 9.54
C GLY A 82 -3.18 8.61 8.22
N LEU A 83 -3.02 7.72 7.24
CA LEU A 83 -3.70 7.79 5.94
C LEU A 83 -5.13 7.27 6.00
N PHE A 84 -5.45 6.47 7.02
CA PHE A 84 -6.80 6.12 7.42
C PHE A 84 -6.97 6.49 8.89
N ASP A 85 -8.19 6.88 9.28
CA ASP A 85 -8.53 7.04 10.70
C ASP A 85 -8.94 5.70 11.34
N ASP A 86 -9.21 5.71 12.64
CA ASP A 86 -9.61 4.52 13.41
C ASP A 86 -10.94 3.90 12.93
N LYS A 87 -11.73 4.64 12.13
CA LYS A 87 -12.99 4.17 11.55
C LYS A 87 -12.79 3.59 10.14
N GLY A 88 -11.57 3.68 9.61
CA GLY A 88 -11.22 3.24 8.26
C GLY A 88 -11.54 4.27 7.17
N ALA A 89 -11.82 5.52 7.54
CA ALA A 89 -12.04 6.59 6.57
C ALA A 89 -10.71 7.16 6.06
N TYR A 90 -10.60 7.27 4.74
CA TYR A 90 -9.38 7.72 4.06
C TYR A 90 -9.14 9.23 4.22
N GLN A 91 -7.91 9.60 4.59
CA GLN A 91 -7.50 10.98 4.86
C GLN A 91 -6.81 11.61 3.65
N ILE A 92 -7.60 12.14 2.69
CA ILE A 92 -7.11 12.70 1.41
C ILE A 92 -6.01 13.77 1.63
N ALA A 93 -6.23 14.68 2.58
CA ALA A 93 -5.28 15.75 2.89
C ALA A 93 -3.93 15.21 3.38
N LYS A 94 -3.95 14.12 4.18
CA LYS A 94 -2.74 13.48 4.69
C LYS A 94 -1.96 12.78 3.57
N MET A 95 -2.65 12.05 2.70
CA MET A 95 -2.01 11.44 1.52
C MET A 95 -1.37 12.50 0.63
N SER A 96 -2.12 13.57 0.35
CA SER A 96 -1.64 14.68 -0.48
C SER A 96 -0.33 15.27 0.05
N SER A 97 -0.27 15.53 1.36
CA SER A 97 0.94 16.02 2.02
C SER A 97 2.08 14.99 1.96
N ASN A 98 1.80 13.71 2.19
CA ASN A 98 2.82 12.66 2.15
C ASN A 98 3.44 12.53 0.74
N ILE A 99 2.63 12.67 -0.31
CA ILE A 99 3.10 12.63 -1.70
C ILE A 99 4.01 13.82 -2.01
N GLU A 100 3.61 15.03 -1.64
CA GLU A 100 4.39 16.26 -1.86
C GLU A 100 5.72 16.25 -1.11
N MET A 101 5.77 15.63 0.06
CA MET A 101 7.01 15.46 0.82
C MET A 101 7.92 14.40 0.21
N SER A 102 7.35 13.41 -0.49
CA SER A 102 8.07 12.24 -0.99
C SER A 102 8.56 12.38 -2.43
N LEU A 103 7.87 13.18 -3.25
CA LEU A 103 8.13 13.34 -4.69
C LEU A 103 8.23 14.82 -5.05
N PRO A 104 9.06 15.19 -6.04
CA PRO A 104 9.13 16.57 -6.48
C PRO A 104 7.97 16.93 -7.42
N GLY A 105 7.51 18.18 -7.29
CA GLY A 105 6.73 18.93 -8.29
C GLY A 105 5.76 18.09 -9.13
N ASP A 106 6.07 17.96 -10.41
CA ASP A 106 5.20 17.33 -11.41
C ASP A 106 4.90 15.85 -11.12
N LEU A 107 5.83 15.11 -10.50
CA LEU A 107 5.59 13.72 -10.09
C LEU A 107 4.62 13.63 -8.93
N ALA A 108 4.75 14.53 -7.96
CA ALA A 108 3.79 14.64 -6.86
C ALA A 108 2.40 15.00 -7.41
N ALA A 109 2.30 16.00 -8.30
CA ALA A 109 1.04 16.43 -8.90
C ALA A 109 0.36 15.29 -9.69
N ALA A 110 1.11 14.59 -10.53
CA ALA A 110 0.60 13.45 -11.30
C ALA A 110 0.08 12.33 -10.39
N LEU A 111 0.86 11.96 -9.37
CA LEU A 111 0.45 10.90 -8.45
C LEU A 111 -0.77 11.30 -7.61
N LYS A 112 -0.83 12.55 -7.14
CA LYS A 112 -2.01 13.06 -6.40
C LYS A 112 -3.28 12.95 -7.24
N SER A 113 -3.20 13.35 -8.50
CA SER A 113 -4.34 13.26 -9.43
C SER A 113 -4.82 11.82 -9.61
N GLU A 114 -3.90 10.85 -9.71
CA GLU A 114 -4.25 9.42 -9.76
C GLU A 114 -4.88 8.96 -8.43
N MET A 115 -4.37 9.39 -7.27
CA MET A 115 -4.96 9.03 -5.97
C MET A 115 -6.36 9.61 -5.78
N GLU A 116 -6.58 10.87 -6.15
CA GLU A 116 -7.90 11.52 -6.11
C GLU A 116 -8.90 10.78 -7.01
N THR A 117 -8.48 10.43 -8.23
CA THR A 117 -9.27 9.60 -9.14
C THR A 117 -9.64 8.25 -8.50
N CYS A 118 -8.71 7.63 -7.78
CA CYS A 118 -8.97 6.38 -7.08
C CYS A 118 -9.96 6.54 -5.93
N VAL A 119 -9.89 7.63 -5.16
CA VAL A 119 -10.85 7.92 -4.10
C VAL A 119 -12.25 8.05 -4.66
N GLU A 120 -12.41 8.81 -5.74
CA GLU A 120 -13.70 9.02 -6.40
C GLU A 120 -14.28 7.72 -6.97
N LYS A 121 -13.48 6.97 -7.75
CA LYS A 121 -13.94 5.75 -8.42
C LYS A 121 -14.30 4.63 -7.45
N THR A 122 -13.62 4.56 -6.31
CA THR A 122 -13.80 3.46 -5.35
C THR A 122 -14.65 3.85 -4.15
N GLN A 123 -15.00 5.13 -4.03
CA GLN A 123 -15.78 5.68 -2.91
C GLN A 123 -15.16 5.35 -1.54
N ILE A 124 -13.83 5.24 -1.47
CA ILE A 124 -13.12 4.81 -0.26
C ILE A 124 -13.36 5.74 0.93
N ALA A 125 -13.67 7.03 0.67
CA ALA A 125 -13.97 8.01 1.70
C ALA A 125 -15.26 7.69 2.49
N THR A 126 -16.13 6.85 1.95
CA THR A 126 -17.39 6.42 2.59
C THR A 126 -17.33 4.98 3.11
N VAL A 127 -16.23 4.26 2.88
CA VAL A 127 -16.06 2.90 3.37
C VAL A 127 -15.85 2.95 4.88
N VAL A 128 -16.63 2.16 5.61
CA VAL A 128 -16.48 1.96 7.05
C VAL A 128 -15.83 0.61 7.27
N ASN A 129 -14.85 0.55 8.18
CA ASN A 129 -14.23 -0.71 8.57
C ASN A 129 -15.26 -1.59 9.32
N ASP A 130 -15.73 -2.66 8.69
CA ASP A 130 -16.57 -3.67 9.35
C ASP A 130 -15.67 -4.62 10.17
N PRO A 131 -15.82 -4.68 11.50
CA PRO A 131 -15.04 -5.58 12.35
C PRO A 131 -15.18 -7.07 11.97
N ALA A 132 -16.27 -7.45 11.30
CA ALA A 132 -16.48 -8.81 10.82
C ALA A 132 -15.76 -9.11 9.48
N ASP A 133 -15.33 -8.09 8.74
CA ASP A 133 -14.59 -8.25 7.49
C ASP A 133 -13.12 -8.56 7.75
N THR A 134 -12.86 -9.82 8.06
CA THR A 134 -11.51 -10.37 8.27
C THR A 134 -10.60 -10.26 7.04
N LEU A 135 -11.14 -9.97 5.84
CA LEU A 135 -10.35 -9.83 4.62
C LEU A 135 -10.15 -8.38 4.20
N CYS A 136 -10.81 -7.42 4.85
CA CYS A 136 -10.87 -6.01 4.49
C CYS A 136 -11.20 -5.85 2.99
N ALA A 137 -12.11 -6.67 2.48
CA ALA A 137 -12.42 -6.79 1.06
C ALA A 137 -12.89 -5.48 0.44
N ALA A 138 -13.59 -4.64 1.21
CA ALA A 138 -14.06 -3.33 0.79
C ALA A 138 -12.92 -2.38 0.36
N TYR A 139 -11.70 -2.58 0.85
CA TYR A 139 -10.53 -1.73 0.55
C TYR A 139 -9.76 -2.20 -0.68
N LYS A 140 -10.02 -3.42 -1.19
CA LYS A 140 -9.28 -3.98 -2.33
C LYS A 140 -9.38 -3.13 -3.60
N PRO A 141 -10.56 -2.62 -4.01
CA PRO A 141 -10.65 -1.79 -5.22
C PRO A 141 -9.79 -0.53 -5.11
N PHE A 142 -9.80 0.11 -3.94
CA PHE A 142 -8.97 1.28 -3.67
C PHE A 142 -7.49 0.95 -3.78
N PHE A 143 -6.99 -0.05 -3.06
CA PHE A 143 -5.57 -0.40 -3.13
C PHE A 143 -5.11 -0.82 -4.52
N ARG A 144 -5.96 -1.53 -5.28
CA ARG A 144 -5.67 -1.87 -6.68
C ARG A 144 -5.58 -0.62 -7.55
N CYS A 145 -6.51 0.31 -7.40
CA CYS A 145 -6.47 1.57 -8.13
C CYS A 145 -5.21 2.37 -7.80
N THR A 146 -4.88 2.54 -6.51
CA THR A 146 -3.69 3.28 -6.10
C THR A 146 -2.41 2.61 -6.61
N ALA A 147 -2.35 1.28 -6.60
CA ALA A 147 -1.22 0.53 -7.16
C ALA A 147 -1.01 0.86 -8.65
N LEU A 148 -2.09 0.84 -9.43
CA LEU A 148 -2.05 1.17 -10.86
C LEU A 148 -1.63 2.63 -11.10
N GLY A 149 -2.18 3.57 -10.32
CA GLY A 149 -1.81 4.98 -10.38
C GLY A 149 -0.32 5.21 -10.07
N TRP A 150 0.20 4.52 -9.06
CA TRP A 150 1.63 4.51 -8.73
C TRP A 150 2.48 3.98 -9.88
N MET A 151 2.14 2.80 -10.43
CA MET A 151 2.89 2.20 -11.53
C MET A 151 2.89 3.10 -12.77
N LYS A 152 1.72 3.62 -13.15
CA LYS A 152 1.57 4.55 -14.27
C LYS A 152 2.40 5.83 -14.09
N THR A 153 2.49 6.33 -12.87
CA THR A 153 3.22 7.58 -12.58
C THR A 153 4.74 7.37 -12.49
N CYS A 154 5.16 6.25 -11.91
CA CYS A 154 6.54 6.05 -11.47
C CYS A 154 7.35 5.05 -12.32
N ILE A 155 6.70 4.20 -13.12
CA ILE A 155 7.36 3.21 -13.97
C ILE A 155 7.30 3.69 -15.42
N GLU A 156 8.46 3.89 -16.04
CA GLU A 156 8.55 4.21 -17.47
C GLU A 156 8.10 3.01 -18.31
N GLY A 157 7.23 3.26 -19.29
CA GLY A 157 6.72 2.22 -20.18
C GLY A 157 5.74 1.25 -19.51
N PHE A 158 5.13 1.62 -18.39
CA PHE A 158 4.06 0.82 -17.78
C PHE A 158 2.83 0.78 -18.69
N ASP A 159 2.43 -0.42 -19.09
CA ASP A 159 1.19 -0.71 -19.78
C ASP A 159 0.28 -1.54 -18.85
N PRO A 160 -0.87 -1.00 -18.42
CA PRO A 160 -1.77 -1.70 -17.51
C PRO A 160 -2.37 -2.98 -18.10
N GLU A 161 -2.47 -3.11 -19.44
CA GLU A 161 -3.04 -4.30 -20.09
C GLU A 161 -2.07 -5.49 -20.01
N ILE A 162 -0.76 -5.23 -20.15
CA ILE A 162 0.30 -6.25 -20.01
C ILE A 162 0.42 -6.76 -18.57
N TRP A 163 0.08 -5.90 -17.60
CA TRP A 163 0.23 -6.19 -16.16
C TRP A 163 -1.04 -6.73 -15.49
N SER A 164 -2.23 -6.62 -16.11
CA SER A 164 -3.47 -7.19 -15.56
C SER A 164 -3.63 -8.69 -15.81
N ASP A 165 -2.83 -9.26 -16.70
CA ASP A 165 -2.87 -10.67 -17.12
C ASP A 165 -1.86 -11.57 -16.38
N GLN A 166 -1.15 -11.04 -15.37
CA GLN A 166 -0.25 -11.77 -14.47
C GLN A 166 -0.82 -11.87 -13.06
#